data_AF-A0A376LPC3-F1
#
_entry.id   AF-A0A376LPC3-F1
#
_cell.length_a   1.000
_cell.length_b   1.000
_cell.length_c   1.000
_cell.angle_alpha   90.00
_cell.angle_beta   90.00
_cell.angle_gamma   90.00
#
_symmetry.space_group_name_H-M   'P 1'
#
loop_
_entity.id
_entity.type
_entity.pdbx_description
1 polymer ?
#
loop_
_entity_poly.entity_id
_entity_poly.type
_entity_poly.pdbx_seq_one_letter_code
_entity_poly.pdbx_strand_id
1 'polypeptide(L)'
;MAKDHLDVAVSEPLANGDGLNVMIKREVVGFRANTVEKTGENQYRVWPNEMPADLHKIRPHHPLNRNLDHNWQQALTKTSSERRVAVDIELGGWQEQLILTLTSEEGVSITHTLDGPVRRSQ
;
A
#
# COMPACT_ATOMS: atom_id res chain seq x y z
N MET A 1 31.58 -13.85 -20.44
CA MET A 1 30.46 -12.96 -20.80
C MET A 1 29.55 -12.89 -19.60
N ALA A 2 29.35 -11.73 -18.97
CA ALA A 2 28.26 -11.60 -18.00
C ALA A 2 26.96 -11.88 -18.77
N LYS A 3 26.08 -12.72 -18.21
CA LYS A 3 24.78 -12.95 -18.85
C LYS A 3 23.99 -11.64 -18.79
N ASP A 4 23.37 -11.25 -19.90
CA ASP A 4 22.52 -10.04 -19.97
C ASP A 4 21.18 -10.20 -19.23
N HIS A 5 20.98 -11.34 -18.58
CA HIS A 5 19.76 -11.73 -17.89
C HIS A 5 20.03 -12.46 -16.58
N LEU A 6 18.99 -12.49 -15.76
CA LEU A 6 18.93 -13.18 -14.48
C LEU A 6 17.84 -14.24 -14.55
N ASP A 7 18.17 -15.47 -14.20
CA ASP A 7 17.16 -16.50 -13.94
C ASP A 7 16.79 -16.42 -12.45
N VAL A 8 15.52 -16.17 -12.15
CA VAL A 8 15.02 -15.92 -10.79
C VAL A 8 13.86 -16.83 -10.46
N ALA A 9 13.78 -17.24 -9.19
CA ALA A 9 12.64 -17.94 -8.62
C ALA A 9 11.99 -17.03 -7.57
N VAL A 10 10.67 -16.88 -7.63
CA VAL A 10 9.91 -15.90 -6.82
C VAL A 10 8.66 -16.54 -6.23
N SER A 11 8.15 -16.03 -5.11
CA SER A 11 6.88 -16.49 -4.53
C SER A 11 5.66 -15.82 -5.15
N GLU A 12 5.84 -14.68 -5.80
CA GLU A 12 4.78 -13.86 -6.40
C GLU A 12 5.10 -13.57 -7.86
N PRO A 13 4.09 -13.37 -8.74
CA PRO A 13 4.32 -13.08 -10.14
C PRO A 13 5.15 -11.80 -10.36
N LEU A 14 6.09 -11.85 -11.30
CA LEU A 14 6.85 -10.70 -11.79
C LEU A 14 6.29 -10.17 -13.10
N ALA A 15 6.39 -8.85 -13.30
CA ALA A 15 5.95 -8.15 -14.50
C ALA A 15 7.02 -7.20 -15.05
N ASN A 16 6.90 -6.87 -16.33
CA ASN A 16 7.71 -5.82 -16.95
C ASN A 16 7.51 -4.49 -16.21
N GLY A 17 8.61 -3.78 -15.98
CA GLY A 17 8.64 -2.51 -15.26
C GLY A 17 8.72 -2.63 -13.74
N ASP A 18 8.64 -3.84 -13.16
CA ASP A 18 8.88 -4.01 -11.74
C ASP A 18 10.27 -3.50 -11.33
N GLY A 19 10.34 -2.86 -10.16
CA GLY A 19 11.61 -2.55 -9.52
C GLY A 19 12.14 -3.80 -8.82
N LEU A 20 13.42 -4.08 -8.95
CA LEU A 20 14.08 -5.18 -8.28
C LEU A 20 15.33 -4.66 -7.58
N ASN A 21 15.67 -5.24 -6.43
CA ASN A 21 16.91 -4.91 -5.75
C ASN A 21 17.51 -6.11 -5.03
N VAL A 22 18.82 -6.05 -4.84
CA VAL A 22 19.62 -7.01 -4.09
C VAL A 22 20.50 -6.25 -3.08
N MET A 23 20.88 -6.91 -1.99
CA MET A 23 21.78 -6.33 -1.00
C MET A 23 23.19 -6.88 -1.18
N ILE A 24 24.09 -6.04 -1.69
CA ILE A 24 25.50 -6.41 -1.89
C ILE A 24 26.31 -5.79 -0.76
N LYS A 25 26.75 -6.64 0.18
CA LYS A 25 27.37 -6.21 1.45
C LYS A 25 26.44 -5.33 2.27
N ARG A 26 26.59 -4.00 2.22
CA ARG A 26 25.76 -3.01 2.95
C ARG A 26 25.12 -2.00 1.99
N GLU A 27 25.17 -2.26 0.69
CA GLU A 27 24.62 -1.39 -0.35
C GLU A 27 23.44 -2.07 -1.02
N VAL A 28 22.36 -1.30 -1.21
CA VAL A 28 21.19 -1.73 -1.95
C VAL A 28 21.41 -1.39 -3.42
N VAL A 29 21.48 -2.42 -4.26
CA VAL A 29 21.66 -2.27 -5.70
C VAL A 29 20.33 -2.56 -6.38
N GLY A 30 19.71 -1.51 -6.91
CA GLY A 30 18.41 -1.58 -7.59
C GLY A 30 18.53 -1.55 -9.10
N PHE A 31 17.59 -2.19 -9.79
CA PHE A 31 17.42 -2.14 -11.24
C PHE A 31 15.94 -2.30 -11.61
N ARG A 32 15.58 -1.93 -12.84
CA ARG A 32 14.21 -2.11 -13.35
C ARG A 32 14.18 -3.30 -14.29
N ALA A 33 13.21 -4.19 -14.11
CA ALA A 33 12.96 -5.28 -15.04
C ALA A 33 12.43 -4.69 -16.36
N ASN A 34 13.21 -4.75 -17.44
CA ASN A 34 12.78 -4.31 -18.76
C ASN A 34 11.95 -5.39 -19.45
N THR A 35 12.46 -6.63 -19.44
CA THR A 35 11.77 -7.79 -19.99
C THR A 35 11.75 -8.90 -18.96
N VAL A 36 10.58 -9.48 -18.74
CA VAL A 36 10.32 -10.61 -17.85
C VAL A 36 9.66 -11.71 -18.67
N GLU A 37 10.36 -12.82 -18.82
CA GLU A 37 9.86 -14.00 -19.52
C GLU A 37 9.64 -15.12 -18.52
N LYS A 38 8.44 -15.72 -18.53
CA LYS A 38 8.13 -16.86 -17.66
C LYS A 38 8.75 -18.12 -18.24
N THR A 39 9.67 -18.75 -17.51
CA THR A 39 10.37 -19.97 -17.92
C THR A 39 9.82 -21.23 -17.24
N GLY A 40 9.03 -21.07 -16.18
CA GLY A 40 8.37 -22.15 -15.46
C GLY A 40 7.36 -21.64 -14.44
N GLU A 41 6.82 -22.52 -13.60
CA GLU A 41 6.02 -22.10 -12.45
C GLU A 41 6.91 -21.30 -11.49
N ASN A 42 6.56 -20.03 -11.24
CA ASN A 42 7.30 -19.13 -10.35
C ASN A 42 8.79 -18.92 -10.73
N GLN A 43 9.14 -19.22 -11.98
CA GLN A 43 10.48 -19.07 -12.52
C GLN A 43 10.46 -18.12 -13.72
N TYR A 44 11.37 -17.16 -13.71
CA TYR A 44 11.41 -16.10 -14.70
C TYR A 44 12.84 -15.84 -15.15
N ARG A 45 12.99 -15.45 -16.41
CA ARG A 45 14.17 -14.80 -16.93
C ARG A 45 13.93 -13.31 -17.01
N VAL A 46 14.81 -12.53 -16.39
CA VAL A 46 14.68 -11.07 -16.26
C VAL A 46 15.86 -10.40 -16.92
N TRP A 47 15.58 -9.48 -17.85
CA TRP A 47 16.55 -8.55 -18.42
C TRP A 47 16.38 -7.18 -17.76
N PRO A 48 17.39 -6.69 -17.02
CA PRO A 48 17.40 -5.33 -16.52
C PRO A 48 17.42 -4.29 -17.67
N ASN A 49 16.91 -3.10 -17.41
CA ASN A 49 17.15 -1.95 -18.29
C ASN A 49 18.63 -1.56 -18.36
N GLU A 50 19.31 -1.64 -17.22
CA GLU A 50 20.74 -1.45 -17.05
C GLU A 50 21.25 -2.54 -16.10
N MET A 51 22.22 -3.33 -16.53
CA MET A 51 22.79 -4.38 -15.69
C MET A 51 23.68 -3.73 -14.62
N PRO A 52 23.35 -3.85 -13.32
CA PRO A 52 24.16 -3.23 -12.29
C PRO A 52 25.57 -3.80 -12.29
N ALA A 53 26.57 -2.92 -12.27
CA ALA A 53 27.97 -3.32 -12.36
C ALA A 53 28.34 -4.33 -11.28
N ASP A 54 27.78 -4.22 -10.07
CA ASP A 54 28.11 -5.08 -8.93
C ASP A 54 27.36 -6.42 -8.90
N LEU A 55 26.43 -6.66 -9.82
CA LEU A 55 25.61 -7.85 -9.78
C LEU A 55 26.42 -9.13 -9.96
N HIS A 56 27.57 -9.08 -10.65
CA HIS A 56 28.50 -10.21 -10.78
C HIS A 56 29.09 -10.69 -9.43
N LYS A 57 28.98 -9.89 -8.36
CA LYS A 57 29.47 -10.23 -7.02
C LYS A 57 28.49 -11.12 -6.24
N ILE A 58 27.25 -11.27 -6.70
CA ILE A 58 26.25 -12.10 -6.02
C ILE A 58 26.48 -13.58 -6.32
N ARG A 59 26.13 -14.42 -5.34
CA ARG A 59 26.13 -15.88 -5.51
C ARG A 59 24.75 -16.34 -6.01
N PRO A 60 24.65 -17.52 -6.65
CA PRO A 60 23.36 -18.13 -6.93
C PRO A 60 22.48 -18.20 -5.67
N HIS A 61 21.16 -18.08 -5.84
CA HIS A 61 20.16 -18.06 -4.77
C HIS A 61 20.27 -16.88 -3.79
N HIS A 62 20.93 -15.78 -4.19
CA HIS A 62 20.93 -14.55 -3.41
C HIS A 62 19.51 -13.96 -3.34
N PRO A 63 19.06 -13.44 -2.17
CA PRO A 63 17.74 -12.82 -2.03
C PRO A 63 17.52 -11.68 -3.02
N LEU A 64 16.37 -11.71 -3.68
CA LEU A 64 15.89 -10.67 -4.59
C LEU A 64 14.64 -10.05 -4.00
N ASN A 65 14.64 -8.73 -3.85
CA ASN A 65 13.48 -7.99 -3.36
C ASN A 65 12.77 -7.30 -4.51
N ARG A 66 11.45 -7.36 -4.50
CA ARG A 66 10.59 -6.61 -5.42
C ARG A 66 10.22 -5.26 -4.80
N ASN A 67 10.42 -4.19 -5.56
CA ASN A 67 10.00 -2.83 -5.24
C ASN A 67 9.11 -2.32 -6.38
N LEU A 68 8.23 -1.37 -6.11
CA LEU A 68 7.33 -0.82 -7.14
C LEU A 68 6.48 -1.90 -7.85
N ASP A 69 5.85 -2.80 -7.10
CA ASP A 69 4.84 -3.71 -7.66
C ASP A 69 3.65 -2.87 -8.19
N HIS A 70 3.51 -2.80 -9.51
CA HIS A 70 2.44 -2.05 -10.15
C HIS A 70 1.05 -2.60 -9.83
N ASN A 71 0.91 -3.91 -9.66
CA ASN A 71 -0.37 -4.52 -9.32
C ASN A 71 -0.76 -4.13 -7.89
N TRP A 72 0.20 -4.15 -6.97
CA TRP A 72 -0.03 -3.69 -5.60
C TRP A 72 -0.36 -2.20 -5.55
N GLN A 73 0.38 -1.35 -6.28
CA GLN A 73 0.08 0.09 -6.34
C GLN A 73 -1.31 0.36 -6.91
N GLN A 74 -1.71 -0.37 -7.96
CA GLN A 74 -3.07 -0.27 -8.50
C GLN A 74 -4.15 -0.85 -7.57
N ALA A 75 -3.81 -1.80 -6.71
CA ALA A 75 -4.73 -2.31 -5.70
C ALA A 75 -4.97 -1.26 -4.59
N LEU A 76 -3.94 -0.49 -4.22
CA LEU A 76 -4.05 0.58 -3.22
C LEU A 76 -4.92 1.75 -3.66
N THR A 77 -5.06 2.00 -4.97
CA THR A 77 -5.94 3.08 -5.46
C THR A 77 -7.41 2.70 -5.45
N LYS A 78 -7.74 1.43 -5.18
CA LYS A 78 -9.10 0.93 -5.06
C LYS A 78 -9.49 0.89 -3.59
N THR A 79 -10.79 1.06 -3.31
CA THR A 79 -11.35 0.83 -1.97
C THR A 79 -11.05 -0.62 -1.56
N SER A 80 -10.06 -0.80 -0.68
CA SER A 80 -9.63 -2.11 -0.20
C SER A 80 -10.42 -2.58 1.02
N SER A 81 -11.14 -1.66 1.67
CA SER A 81 -11.98 -1.94 2.83
C SER A 81 -13.03 -0.83 3.02
N GLU A 82 -14.21 -1.21 3.52
CA GLU A 82 -15.22 -0.28 4.05
C GLU A 82 -15.27 -0.46 5.57
N ARG A 83 -15.09 0.62 6.33
CA ARG A 83 -15.33 0.65 7.78
C ARG A 83 -16.49 1.59 8.08
N ARG A 84 -17.48 1.09 8.82
CA ARG A 84 -18.53 1.91 9.44
C ARG A 84 -18.16 2.15 10.90
N VAL A 85 -18.46 3.34 11.39
CA VAL A 85 -18.24 3.74 12.79
C VAL A 85 -19.60 3.99 13.39
N ALA A 86 -19.95 3.28 14.47
CA ALA A 86 -21.18 3.57 15.20
C ALA A 86 -21.06 4.93 15.91
N VAL A 87 -22.15 5.68 15.89
CA VAL A 87 -22.25 7.00 16.55
C VAL A 87 -23.56 7.04 17.33
N ASP A 88 -23.44 7.30 18.63
CA ASP A 88 -24.56 7.62 19.50
C ASP A 88 -24.87 9.12 19.39
N ILE A 89 -26.16 9.44 19.26
CA ILE A 89 -26.65 10.80 19.08
C ILE A 89 -27.52 11.18 20.28
N GLU A 90 -27.07 12.18 21.03
CA GLU A 90 -27.84 12.78 22.11
C GLU A 90 -28.23 14.21 21.76
N LEU A 91 -29.53 14.50 21.83
CA LEU A 91 -30.06 15.84 21.62
C LEU A 91 -30.69 16.33 22.93
N GLY A 92 -30.08 17.36 23.51
CA GLY A 92 -30.53 18.05 24.70
C GLY A 92 -30.74 19.54 24.43
N GLY A 93 -31.06 20.28 25.48
CA GLY A 93 -31.24 21.73 25.40
C GLY A 93 -32.45 22.23 26.19
N TRP A 94 -32.57 23.55 26.24
CA TRP A 94 -33.66 24.27 26.89
C TRP A 94 -34.25 25.32 25.95
N GLN A 95 -35.17 26.16 26.43
CA GLN A 95 -35.97 27.04 25.59
C GLN A 95 -35.16 27.94 24.65
N GLU A 96 -33.92 28.31 25.01
CA GLU A 96 -33.08 29.23 24.23
C GLU A 96 -31.84 28.59 23.59
N GLN A 97 -31.63 27.28 23.75
CA GLN A 97 -30.45 26.59 23.21
C GLN A 97 -30.75 25.12 22.92
N LEU A 98 -30.22 24.65 21.80
CA LEU A 98 -30.22 23.23 21.42
C LEU A 98 -28.79 22.71 21.48
N ILE A 99 -28.58 21.58 22.16
CA ILE A 99 -27.27 20.96 22.36
C ILE A 99 -27.29 19.60 21.68
N LEU A 100 -26.41 19.40 20.70
CA LEU A 100 -26.20 18.13 20.03
C LEU A 100 -24.85 17.55 20.47
N THR A 101 -24.87 16.36 21.04
CA THR A 101 -23.67 15.58 21.35
C THR A 101 -23.63 14.34 20.48
N LEU A 102 -22.52 14.14 19.78
CA LEU A 102 -22.24 12.94 18.99
C LEU A 102 -21.07 12.21 19.64
N THR A 103 -21.24 10.91 19.91
CA THR A 103 -20.20 10.07 20.53
C THR A 103 -19.90 8.87 19.64
N SER A 104 -18.64 8.66 19.26
CA SER A 104 -18.24 7.49 18.47
C SER A 104 -18.19 6.21 19.32
N GLU A 105 -18.17 5.05 18.67
CA GLU A 105 -17.95 3.73 19.32
C GLU A 105 -16.65 3.64 20.14
N GLU A 106 -15.69 4.52 19.88
CA GLU A 106 -14.42 4.62 20.61
C GLU A 106 -14.51 5.58 21.81
N GLY A 107 -15.70 6.15 22.08
CA GLY A 107 -15.95 7.08 23.18
C GLY A 107 -15.49 8.52 22.92
N VAL A 108 -15.17 8.87 21.67
CA VAL A 108 -14.81 10.25 21.30
C VAL A 108 -16.08 11.05 21.10
N SER A 109 -16.24 12.13 21.87
CA SER A 109 -17.44 12.96 21.82
C SER A 109 -17.15 14.37 21.28
N ILE A 110 -18.10 14.90 20.52
CA ILE A 110 -18.16 16.32 20.15
C ILE A 110 -19.54 16.86 20.51
N THR A 111 -19.56 18.07 21.08
CA THR A 111 -20.80 18.78 21.43
C THR A 111 -20.85 20.09 20.67
N HIS A 112 -21.97 20.33 20.01
CA HIS A 112 -22.26 21.60 19.35
C HIS A 112 -23.53 22.21 19.95
N THR A 113 -23.49 23.52 20.21
CA THR A 113 -24.63 24.28 20.72
C THR A 113 -25.13 25.20 19.63
N LEU A 114 -26.43 25.17 19.38
CA LEU A 114 -27.14 26.14 18.56
C LEU A 114 -27.90 27.07 19.51
N ASP A 115 -27.57 28.36 19.47
CA ASP A 115 -28.32 29.38 20.20
C ASP A 115 -29.61 29.76 19.45
N GLY A 116 -30.67 30.00 20.22
CA GLY A 116 -31.95 30.45 19.70
C GLY A 116 -33.14 29.65 20.24
N PRO A 117 -34.36 30.18 20.06
CA PRO A 117 -35.56 29.59 20.64
C PRO A 117 -35.84 28.19 20.06
N VAL A 118 -35.89 27.18 20.93
CA VAL A 118 -36.21 25.80 20.55
C VAL A 118 -37.71 25.56 20.71
N ARG A 119 -38.38 25.12 19.64
CA ARG A 119 -39.80 24.75 19.66
C ARG A 119 -39.98 23.31 19.18
N ARG A 120 -40.77 22.54 19.92
CA ARG A 120 -41.27 21.25 19.43
C ARG A 120 -42.33 21.51 18.37
N SER A 121 -42.21 20.90 17.19
CA SER A 121 -43.30 20.89 16.23
C SER A 121 -44.44 20.01 16.77
N GLN A 122 -45.67 20.51 16.69
CA GLN A 122 -46.87 19.71 16.97
C GLN A 122 -47.18 18.78 15.81
#